data_AF-A0A660ZA79-F1
#
_entry.id   AF-A0A660ZA79-F1
#
_cell.length_a   1.000
_cell.length_b   1.000
_cell.length_c   1.000
_cell.angle_alpha   90.00
_cell.angle_beta   90.00
_cell.angle_gamma   90.00
#
_symmetry.space_group_name_H-M   'P 1'
#
loop_
_entity.id
_entity.type
_entity.pdbx_description
1 polymer ?
#
loop_
_entity_poly.entity_id
_entity_poly.type
_entity_poly.pdbx_seq_one_letter_code
_entity_poly.pdbx_strand_id
1 'polypeptide(L)'
;GQLIITTPYKEKITYYLCIHCNKKTPINAHLHSFDEIKLEGLYSGDDLEEFNYNTFGNKLLIFLRTYSILQFFPFWFWKLKDNFANLIFKKPIHIICVYKKKSL
;
A
#
# COMPACT_ATOMS: atom_id res chain seq x y z
N GLY A 1 -0.18 -14.01 17.97
CA GLY A 1 0.91 -13.62 17.04
C GLY A 1 0.40 -12.61 16.03
N GLN A 2 1.28 -11.83 15.37
CA GLN A 2 0.87 -10.81 14.39
C GLN A 2 1.61 -10.98 13.07
N LEU A 3 0.90 -10.85 11.96
CA LEU A 3 1.45 -10.79 10.61
C LEU A 3 1.25 -9.38 10.07
N ILE A 4 2.34 -8.75 9.63
CA ILE A 4 2.32 -7.41 9.04
C ILE A 4 2.74 -7.54 7.58
N ILE A 5 1.91 -7.05 6.66
CA ILE A 5 2.20 -7.04 5.22
C ILE A 5 2.22 -5.59 4.74
N THR A 6 3.23 -5.23 3.96
CA THR A 6 3.33 -3.93 3.29
C THR A 6 3.52 -4.12 1.80
N THR A 7 2.66 -3.54 0.98
CA THR A 7 2.75 -3.61 -0.49
C THR A 7 2.36 -2.28 -1.14
N PRO A 8 2.71 -2.08 -2.42
CA PRO A 8 2.07 -1.04 -3.22
C PRO A 8 0.54 -1.19 -3.22
N TYR A 9 -0.17 -0.06 -3.20
CA TYR A 9 -1.62 0.02 -3.13
C TYR A 9 -2.21 0.36 -4.50
N LYS A 10 -3.13 -0.50 -5.00
CA LYS A 10 -3.82 -0.35 -6.30
C LYS A 10 -2.86 0.03 -7.43
N GLU A 11 -1.68 -0.59 -7.42
CA GLU A 11 -0.63 -0.31 -8.40
C GLU A 11 -1.12 -0.65 -9.80
N LYS A 12 -0.88 0.26 -10.75
CA LYS A 12 -1.14 0.02 -12.17
C LYS A 12 0.07 -0.67 -12.78
N ILE A 13 -0.05 -1.97 -13.02
CA ILE A 13 0.99 -2.77 -13.66
C ILE A 13 1.18 -2.29 -15.09
N THR A 14 2.39 -1.86 -15.42
CA THR A 14 2.77 -1.48 -16.79
C THR A 14 3.16 -2.73 -17.57
N TYR A 15 2.77 -2.81 -18.84
CA TYR A 15 3.08 -3.95 -19.71
C TYR A 15 3.93 -3.48 -20.88
N TYR A 16 4.96 -4.26 -21.23
CA TYR A 16 5.73 -4.09 -22.46
C TYR A 16 5.47 -5.25 -23.42
N LEU A 17 5.77 -5.04 -24.69
CA LEU A 17 5.79 -6.11 -25.67
C LEU A 17 7.12 -6.86 -25.54
N CYS A 18 7.08 -8.14 -25.17
CA CYS A 18 8.29 -8.93 -25.02
C CYS A 18 8.96 -9.17 -26.38
N ILE A 19 10.25 -8.86 -26.50
CA ILE A 19 11.01 -9.02 -27.75
C ILE A 19 11.14 -10.49 -28.21
N HIS A 20 11.07 -11.45 -27.30
CA HIS A 20 11.23 -12.87 -27.63
C HIS A 20 9.95 -13.53 -28.12
N CYS A 21 8.81 -13.22 -27.49
CA CYS A 21 7.55 -13.91 -27.74
C CYS A 21 6.46 -13.00 -28.33
N ASN A 22 6.73 -11.70 -28.45
CA ASN A 22 5.82 -10.67 -28.96
C ASN A 22 4.45 -10.65 -28.24
N LYS A 23 4.45 -10.98 -26.93
CA LYS A 23 3.26 -10.94 -26.06
C LYS A 23 3.40 -9.80 -25.05
N LYS A 24 2.28 -9.28 -24.56
CA LYS A 24 2.28 -8.30 -23.45
C LYS A 24 2.77 -8.98 -22.18
N THR A 25 3.85 -8.46 -21.60
CA THR A 25 4.48 -8.98 -20.38
C THR A 25 4.55 -7.85 -19.35
N PRO A 26 4.18 -8.10 -18.08
CA PRO A 26 4.25 -7.08 -17.04
C PRO A 26 5.71 -6.67 -16.80
N ILE A 27 5.92 -5.39 -16.49
CA ILE A 27 7.26 -4.81 -16.32
C ILE A 27 8.02 -5.46 -15.16
N ASN A 28 7.31 -5.70 -14.08
CA ASN A 28 7.80 -6.36 -12.89
C ASN A 28 7.14 -7.74 -12.84
N ALA A 29 7.95 -8.78 -13.06
CA ALA A 29 7.52 -10.17 -13.22
C ALA A 29 6.41 -10.56 -12.24
N HIS A 30 5.26 -10.99 -12.77
CA HIS A 30 4.10 -11.53 -12.04
C HIS A 30 3.62 -10.75 -10.80
N LEU A 31 3.94 -9.45 -10.67
CA LEU A 31 3.46 -8.68 -9.52
C LEU A 31 1.94 -8.49 -9.61
N HIS A 32 1.26 -8.77 -8.51
CA HIS A 32 -0.16 -8.52 -8.35
C HIS A 32 -0.40 -7.09 -7.83
N SER A 33 -1.50 -6.49 -8.26
CA SER A 33 -2.00 -5.25 -7.68
C SER A 33 -2.88 -5.58 -6.48
N PHE A 34 -2.46 -5.14 -5.29
CA PHE A 34 -3.16 -5.39 -4.03
C PHE A 34 -4.00 -4.19 -3.60
N ASP A 35 -5.13 -4.49 -3.00
CA ASP A 35 -6.02 -3.54 -2.34
C ASP A 35 -6.48 -4.12 -1.00
N GLU A 36 -7.22 -3.33 -0.23
CA GLU A 36 -7.74 -3.68 1.08
C GLU A 36 -8.57 -4.98 1.04
N ILE A 37 -9.40 -5.15 0.00
CA ILE A 37 -10.32 -6.28 -0.15
C ILE A 37 -9.55 -7.56 -0.48
N LYS A 38 -8.61 -7.49 -1.43
CA LYS A 38 -7.78 -8.64 -1.82
C LYS A 38 -6.92 -9.11 -0.65
N LEU A 39 -6.32 -8.17 0.08
CA LEU A 39 -5.48 -8.50 1.24
C LEU A 39 -6.33 -9.15 2.33
N GLU A 40 -7.46 -8.56 2.71
CA GLU A 40 -8.38 -9.16 3.68
C GLU A 40 -8.77 -10.59 3.26
N GLY A 41 -9.08 -10.78 1.97
CA GLY A 41 -9.44 -12.09 1.41
C GLY A 41 -8.31 -13.13 1.34
N LEU A 42 -7.05 -12.78 1.61
CA LEU A 42 -5.94 -13.75 1.63
C LEU A 42 -6.01 -14.69 2.84
N TYR A 43 -6.70 -14.29 3.91
CA TYR A 43 -6.77 -15.08 5.15
C TYR A 43 -8.12 -14.93 5.83
N SER A 44 -8.84 -16.04 5.95
CA SER A 44 -10.18 -16.12 6.57
C SER A 44 -10.29 -17.28 7.56
N GLY A 45 -9.18 -17.69 8.19
CA GLY A 45 -9.18 -18.76 9.18
C GLY A 45 -9.92 -18.38 10.47
N ASP A 46 -10.49 -19.38 11.16
CA ASP A 46 -11.23 -19.19 12.42
C ASP A 46 -10.39 -18.64 13.58
N ASP A 47 -9.06 -18.70 13.47
CA ASP A 47 -8.10 -18.15 14.42
C ASP A 47 -7.71 -16.69 14.10
N LEU A 48 -8.27 -16.09 13.05
CA LEU A 48 -8.17 -14.65 12.81
C LEU A 48 -9.00 -13.92 13.87
N GLU A 49 -8.34 -13.06 14.63
CA GLU A 49 -8.98 -12.18 15.61
C GLU A 49 -9.40 -10.87 14.97
N GLU A 50 -8.46 -10.26 14.24
CA GLU A 50 -8.63 -8.92 13.71
C GLU A 50 -7.82 -8.73 12.43
N PHE A 51 -8.42 -8.07 11.45
CA PHE A 51 -7.73 -7.53 10.28
C PHE A 51 -7.83 -6.02 10.31
N ASN A 52 -6.68 -5.35 10.29
CA ASN A 52 -6.60 -3.90 10.18
C ASN A 52 -5.73 -3.53 8.98
N TYR A 53 -6.07 -2.42 8.34
CA TYR A 53 -5.20 -1.84 7.31
C TYR A 53 -5.11 -0.33 7.46
N ASN A 54 -4.02 0.22 6.93
CA ASN A 54 -3.85 1.65 6.78
C ASN A 54 -3.15 1.92 5.44
N THR A 55 -3.47 3.05 4.82
CA THR A 55 -2.83 3.49 3.57
C THR A 55 -2.01 4.73 3.83
N PHE A 56 -0.89 4.88 3.14
CA PHE A 56 0.01 5.99 3.34
C PHE A 56 0.78 6.37 2.09
N GLY A 57 1.38 7.56 2.13
CA GLY A 57 2.23 8.07 1.07
C GLY A 57 1.41 8.59 -0.09
N ASN A 58 0.76 9.74 0.10
CA ASN A 58 -0.01 10.36 -0.97
C ASN A 58 0.87 10.74 -2.17
N LYS A 59 0.46 10.35 -3.38
CA LYS A 59 1.21 10.68 -4.62
C LYS A 59 1.43 12.18 -4.83
N LEU A 60 0.47 13.02 -4.42
CA LEU A 60 0.60 14.48 -4.53
C LEU A 60 1.71 15.01 -3.63
N LEU A 61 1.81 14.51 -2.40
CA LEU A 61 2.80 14.96 -1.42
C LEU A 61 4.23 14.63 -1.85
N ILE A 62 4.41 13.51 -2.55
CA ILE A 62 5.68 13.11 -3.16
C ILE A 62 6.00 14.03 -4.34
N PHE A 63 5.03 14.30 -5.22
CA PHE A 63 5.22 15.20 -6.36
C PHE A 63 5.62 16.61 -5.93
N LEU A 64 4.96 17.15 -4.88
CA LEU A 64 5.28 18.45 -4.29
C LEU A 64 6.60 18.46 -3.48
N ARG A 65 7.34 17.33 -3.44
CA ARG A 65 8.61 17.17 -2.72
C ARG A 65 8.57 17.68 -1.28
N THR A 66 7.42 17.47 -0.63
CA THR A 66 7.14 18.01 0.71
C THR A 66 8.13 17.50 1.76
N TYR A 67 8.83 16.40 1.50
CA TYR A 67 9.91 15.88 2.35
C TYR A 67 10.98 16.93 2.71
N SER A 68 11.26 17.88 1.81
CA SER A 68 12.27 18.93 2.04
C SER A 68 11.91 19.85 3.20
N ILE A 69 10.62 20.05 3.44
CA ILE A 69 10.10 20.85 4.55
C ILE A 69 9.82 19.96 5.75
N LEU A 70 9.21 18.79 5.53
CA LEU A 70 8.80 17.89 6.60
C LEU A 70 9.97 17.28 7.37
N GLN A 71 11.18 17.19 6.80
CA GLN A 71 12.36 16.70 7.52
C GLN A 71 12.63 17.43 8.85
N PHE A 72 12.17 18.67 9.00
CA PHE A 72 12.33 19.46 10.22
C PHE A 72 11.22 19.26 11.26
N PHE A 73 10.15 18.53 10.92
CA PHE A 73 8.97 18.36 11.78
C PHE A 73 8.90 16.96 12.40
N PRO A 74 8.30 16.82 13.60
CA PRO A 74 8.13 15.53 14.25
C PRO A 74 7.18 14.62 13.47
N PHE A 75 7.35 13.30 13.64
CA PHE A 75 6.63 12.28 12.87
C PHE A 75 5.10 12.37 12.93
N TRP A 76 4.50 12.85 14.05
CA TRP A 76 3.04 13.03 14.10
C TRP A 76 2.57 13.95 12.96
N PHE A 77 3.37 14.97 12.62
CA PHE A 77 2.97 16.00 11.67
C PHE A 77 2.92 15.42 10.26
N TRP A 78 3.82 14.46 9.99
CA TRP A 78 3.84 13.70 8.77
C TRP A 78 2.56 12.86 8.64
N LYS A 79 2.16 12.18 9.72
CA LYS A 79 0.91 11.39 9.75
C LYS A 79 -0.33 12.25 9.55
N LEU A 80 -0.43 13.41 10.22
CA LEU A 80 -1.58 14.30 10.07
C LEU A 80 -1.71 14.81 8.63
N LYS A 81 -0.60 15.28 8.06
CA LYS A 81 -0.57 15.77 6.67
C LYS A 81 -0.92 14.66 5.68
N ASP A 82 -0.35 13.46 5.86
CA ASP A 82 -0.61 12.34 4.95
C ASP A 82 -2.08 11.90 5.01
N ASN A 83 -2.67 11.82 6.21
CA ASN A 83 -4.08 11.50 6.38
C ASN A 83 -4.99 12.56 5.73
N PHE A 84 -4.69 13.84 5.94
CA PHE A 84 -5.41 14.94 5.30
C PHE A 84 -5.29 14.91 3.77
N ALA A 85 -4.08 14.63 3.26
CA ALA A 85 -3.86 14.49 1.83
C ALA A 85 -4.59 13.26 1.26
N ASN A 86 -4.65 12.13 1.97
CA ASN A 86 -5.38 10.93 1.54
C ASN A 86 -6.90 11.15 1.57
N LEU A 87 -7.40 11.96 2.52
CA LEU A 87 -8.79 12.37 2.59
C LEU A 87 -9.20 13.21 1.37
N ILE A 88 -8.40 14.21 1.01
CA ILE A 88 -8.68 15.13 -0.10
C ILE A 88 -8.37 14.48 -1.45
N PHE A 89 -7.19 13.90 -1.56
CA PHE A 89 -6.67 13.25 -2.76
C PHE A 89 -6.56 11.76 -2.46
N LYS A 90 -7.58 10.98 -2.83
CA LYS A 90 -7.67 9.52 -2.60
C LYS A 90 -6.68 8.72 -3.48
N LYS A 91 -5.39 9.04 -3.39
CA LYS A 91 -4.27 8.43 -4.13
C LYS A 91 -3.07 8.10 -3.21
N PRO A 92 -3.27 7.26 -2.18
CA PRO A 92 -2.15 6.67 -1.45
C PRO A 92 -1.39 5.69 -2.35
N ILE A 93 -0.09 5.51 -2.07
CA ILE A 93 0.79 4.64 -2.88
C ILE A 93 1.05 3.30 -2.19
N HIS A 94 0.99 3.27 -0.86
CA HIS A 94 1.28 2.07 -0.09
C HIS A 94 0.12 1.71 0.84
N ILE A 95 -0.01 0.42 1.11
CA ILE A 95 -0.91 -0.15 2.10
C ILE A 95 -0.08 -0.99 3.07
N ILE A 96 -0.39 -0.87 4.35
CA ILE A 96 0.06 -1.77 5.40
C ILE A 96 -1.17 -2.44 6.00
N CYS A 97 -1.13 -3.76 6.14
CA CYS A 97 -2.16 -4.49 6.87
C CYS A 97 -1.54 -5.35 7.98
N VAL A 98 -2.35 -5.59 9.01
CA VAL A 98 -1.99 -6.34 10.21
C VAL A 98 -3.08 -7.38 10.45
N TYR A 99 -2.68 -8.65 10.43
CA TYR A 99 -3.53 -9.77 10.86
C TYR A 99 -3.11 -10.13 12.27
N LYS A 100 -4.07 -10.10 13.20
CA LYS A 100 -3.87 -10.59 14.57
C LYS A 100 -4.50 -11.98 14.69
N LYS A 101 -3.70 -12.92 15.19
CA LYS A 101 -4.17 -14.26 15.53
C LYS A 101 -4.66 -14.28 16.97
N LYS A 102 -5.83 -14.89 17.21
CA LYS A 102 -6.41 -15.11 18.55
C LYS A 102 -5.36 -15.68 19.49
N SER A 103 -5.19 -15.06 20.65
CA SER A 103 -4.45 -15.69 21.74
C SER A 103 -5.34 -16.78 22.33
N LEU A 104 -4.85 -18.03 22.33
CA LEU A 104 -5.43 -19.13 23.11
C LEU A 104 -5.46 -18.78 24.60
#